data_AF-A0ABD5SV30-F1
#
_entry.id   AF-A0ABD5SV30-F1
#
_cell.length_a   1.000
_cell.length_b   1.000
_cell.length_c   1.000
_cell.angle_alpha   90.00
_cell.angle_beta   90.00
_cell.angle_gamma   90.00
#
_symmetry.space_group_name_H-M   'P 1'
#
loop_
_entity.id
_entity.type
_entity.pdbx_description
1 polymer ?
#
loop_
_entity_poly.entity_id
_entity_poly.type
_entity_poly.pdbx_seq_one_letter_code
_entity_poly.pdbx_strand_id
1 'polypeptide(L)'
;MIDPRETDRDAYLAAAIPTNYTDREIVRLFTRGYDRYVVDNTPDRETLLSDLERFGTAAFKNSQRNRPLEYPFVDEPATLVLLATLSTVCVSEQPRFEDTPPRRNQVLHNIRELFATNLLALVHEYDDPTLYQDIAEVLYAKGPSQDGPHPGRVCTGVKPMPEFDEEETAENEYDLYVEIPMAAASRKCLARASTEATSSDKTGEIRTQVKNNHLYVPLDHLHDTYRSYAKRCFGRLQTVQEGELGEPQREWLREHETAITERTDYALEIGQYEKVWKNWDQGEQVVRLLQNAVRASPQTQIGEFHT
;
A
#
# COMPACT_ATOMS: atom_id res chain seq x y z
N MET A 1 -12.28 20.29 10.87
CA MET A 1 -12.62 18.86 10.82
C MET A 1 -12.51 18.48 9.37
N ILE A 2 -11.58 17.60 9.04
CA ILE A 2 -11.34 17.12 7.67
C ILE A 2 -12.46 16.12 7.36
N ASP A 3 -13.10 16.21 6.19
CA ASP A 3 -14.16 15.29 5.80
C ASP A 3 -13.85 14.70 4.42
N PRO A 4 -13.36 13.45 4.35
CA PRO A 4 -13.03 12.78 3.10
C PRO A 4 -14.20 12.65 2.11
N ARG A 5 -15.44 12.92 2.53
CA ARG A 5 -16.60 12.96 1.63
C ARG A 5 -16.77 14.29 0.91
N GLU A 6 -16.29 15.39 1.52
CA GLU A 6 -16.62 16.74 1.08
C GLU A 6 -15.62 17.28 0.05
N THR A 7 -14.34 16.86 0.12
CA THR A 7 -13.32 17.34 -0.82
C THR A 7 -12.41 16.20 -1.29
N ASP A 8 -11.95 16.32 -2.53
CA ASP A 8 -11.04 15.34 -3.14
C ASP A 8 -9.72 15.30 -2.38
N ARG A 9 -9.15 16.46 -2.07
CA ARG A 9 -7.91 16.58 -1.29
C ARG A 9 -7.97 15.84 0.04
N ASP A 10 -9.09 15.94 0.76
CA ASP A 10 -9.28 15.24 2.03
C ASP A 10 -9.37 13.72 1.83
N ALA A 11 -10.00 13.27 0.75
CA ALA A 11 -10.00 11.85 0.37
C ALA A 11 -8.59 11.34 0.05
N TYR A 12 -7.81 12.12 -0.70
CA TYR A 12 -6.41 11.82 -0.99
C TYR A 12 -5.57 11.71 0.28
N LEU A 13 -5.68 12.66 1.21
CA LEU A 13 -4.92 12.61 2.45
C LEU A 13 -5.34 11.43 3.33
N ALA A 14 -6.64 11.18 3.48
CA ALA A 14 -7.14 10.06 4.29
C ALA A 14 -6.70 8.71 3.71
N ALA A 15 -6.65 8.57 2.38
CA ALA A 15 -6.11 7.40 1.72
C ALA A 15 -4.58 7.29 1.87
N ALA A 16 -3.87 8.42 1.76
CA ALA A 16 -2.42 8.44 1.67
C ALA A 16 -1.69 8.30 3.00
N ILE A 17 -2.22 8.92 4.07
CA ILE A 17 -1.64 8.93 5.41
C ILE A 17 -2.70 8.53 6.47
N PRO A 18 -3.34 7.37 6.34
CA PRO A 18 -4.51 6.96 7.14
C PRO A 18 -4.21 6.86 8.64
N THR A 19 -2.93 6.79 9.04
CA THR A 19 -2.53 6.76 10.44
C THR A 19 -2.80 8.07 11.18
N ASN A 20 -3.00 9.17 10.46
CA ASN A 20 -3.32 10.48 11.03
C ASN A 20 -4.83 10.70 11.16
N TYR A 21 -5.64 9.74 10.72
CA TYR A 21 -7.09 9.84 10.65
C TYR A 21 -7.78 8.88 11.64
N THR A 22 -8.90 9.35 12.18
CA THR A 22 -9.77 8.58 13.06
C THR A 22 -10.53 7.50 12.29
N ASP A 23 -11.06 6.49 12.98
CA ASP A 23 -11.91 5.45 12.36
C ASP A 23 -13.07 6.09 11.61
N ARG A 24 -13.74 7.08 12.22
CA ARG A 24 -14.86 7.80 11.60
C ARG A 24 -14.50 8.49 10.28
N GLU A 25 -13.32 9.09 10.20
CA GLU A 25 -12.85 9.73 8.96
C GLU A 25 -12.50 8.69 7.88
N ILE A 26 -11.93 7.55 8.27
CA ILE A 26 -11.67 6.44 7.35
C ILE A 26 -12.98 5.80 6.87
N VAL A 27 -13.99 5.64 7.73
CA VAL A 27 -15.33 5.16 7.34
C VAL A 27 -15.99 6.11 6.34
N ARG A 28 -15.80 7.42 6.51
CA ARG A 28 -16.25 8.44 5.54
C ARG A 28 -15.57 8.27 4.18
N LEU A 29 -14.28 7.96 4.17
CA LEU A 29 -13.56 7.62 2.93
C LEU A 29 -14.15 6.36 2.26
N PHE A 30 -14.44 5.30 3.02
CA PHE A 30 -15.11 4.12 2.47
C PHE A 30 -16.50 4.43 1.94
N THR A 31 -17.27 5.25 2.65
CA THR A 31 -18.60 5.68 2.21
C THR A 31 -18.51 6.38 0.85
N ARG A 32 -17.56 7.30 0.68
CA ARG A 32 -17.30 7.94 -0.61
C ARG A 32 -16.95 6.91 -1.71
N GLY A 33 -16.16 5.89 -1.39
CA GLY A 33 -15.84 4.82 -2.34
C GLY A 33 -17.07 3.99 -2.73
N TYR A 34 -17.97 3.71 -1.78
CA TYR A 34 -19.23 3.01 -2.05
C TYR A 34 -20.22 3.86 -2.85
N ASP A 35 -20.22 5.19 -2.64
CA ASP A 35 -21.10 6.12 -3.37
C ASP A 35 -20.89 6.02 -4.90
N ARG A 36 -19.70 5.60 -5.37
CA ARG A 36 -19.43 5.29 -6.80
C ARG A 36 -20.32 4.16 -7.35
N TYR A 37 -20.69 3.21 -6.51
CA TYR A 37 -21.47 2.03 -6.88
C TYR A 37 -22.94 2.18 -6.49
N VAL A 38 -23.44 3.41 -6.44
CA VAL A 38 -24.85 3.72 -6.22
C VAL A 38 -25.37 4.48 -7.44
N VAL A 39 -26.25 3.85 -8.20
CA VAL A 39 -26.89 4.43 -9.38
C VAL A 39 -28.37 4.62 -9.08
N ASP A 40 -28.89 5.83 -9.23
CA ASP A 40 -30.29 6.17 -8.93
C ASP A 40 -30.75 5.73 -7.53
N ASN A 41 -29.89 5.96 -6.51
CA ASN A 41 -30.08 5.51 -5.12
C ASN A 41 -30.19 3.98 -4.94
N THR A 42 -29.75 3.21 -5.93
CA THR A 42 -29.76 1.75 -5.91
C THR A 42 -28.33 1.22 -5.95
N PRO A 43 -27.94 0.30 -5.05
CA PRO A 43 -26.61 -0.31 -5.08
C PRO A 43 -26.38 -1.12 -6.36
N ASP A 44 -25.37 -0.75 -7.14
CA ASP A 44 -24.87 -1.49 -8.30
C ASP A 44 -23.80 -2.50 -7.86
N ARG A 45 -24.27 -3.65 -7.39
CA ARG A 45 -23.40 -4.73 -6.87
C ARG A 45 -22.61 -5.43 -7.96
N GLU A 46 -23.12 -5.46 -9.19
CA GLU A 46 -22.48 -6.14 -10.31
C GLU A 46 -21.22 -5.40 -10.74
N THR A 47 -21.29 -4.08 -10.88
CA THR A 47 -20.12 -3.26 -11.19
C THR A 47 -19.08 -3.32 -10.07
N LEU A 48 -19.51 -3.27 -8.80
CA LEU A 48 -18.60 -3.42 -7.66
C LEU A 48 -17.85 -4.76 -7.69
N LEU A 49 -18.56 -5.87 -7.92
CA LEU A 49 -17.94 -7.19 -8.02
C LEU A 49 -16.98 -7.25 -9.21
N SER A 50 -17.38 -6.75 -10.37
CA SER A 50 -16.52 -6.78 -11.56
C SER A 50 -15.22 -6.00 -11.36
N ASP A 51 -15.28 -4.81 -10.76
CA ASP A 51 -14.09 -4.01 -10.47
C ASP A 51 -13.23 -4.63 -9.37
N LEU A 52 -13.87 -5.24 -8.36
CA LEU A 52 -13.19 -5.99 -7.30
C LEU A 52 -12.41 -7.18 -7.86
N GLU A 53 -13.03 -8.01 -8.70
CA GLU A 53 -12.39 -9.16 -9.35
C GLU A 53 -11.23 -8.71 -10.24
N ARG A 54 -11.45 -7.66 -11.04
CA ARG A 54 -10.43 -7.12 -11.94
C ARG A 54 -9.24 -6.58 -11.16
N PHE A 55 -9.47 -5.87 -10.05
CA PHE A 55 -8.40 -5.32 -9.20
C PHE A 55 -7.67 -6.43 -8.44
N GLY A 56 -8.41 -7.32 -7.78
CA GLY A 56 -7.86 -8.41 -6.98
C GLY A 56 -7.02 -9.39 -7.82
N THR A 57 -7.50 -9.75 -9.02
CA THR A 57 -6.74 -10.62 -9.93
C THR A 57 -5.54 -9.92 -10.57
N ALA A 58 -5.60 -8.59 -10.77
CA ALA A 58 -4.45 -7.81 -11.24
C ALA A 58 -3.26 -7.88 -10.28
N ALA A 59 -3.52 -8.04 -8.97
CA ALA A 59 -2.48 -8.20 -7.96
C ALA A 59 -1.56 -9.41 -8.25
N PHE A 60 -2.00 -10.44 -8.98
CA PHE A 60 -1.13 -11.58 -9.33
C PHE A 60 -0.09 -11.26 -10.43
N LYS A 61 -0.26 -10.15 -11.16
CA LYS A 61 0.58 -9.79 -12.31
C LYS A 61 1.66 -8.79 -11.90
N ASN A 62 2.94 -9.19 -11.99
CA ASN A 62 4.06 -8.31 -11.61
C ASN A 62 4.11 -7.01 -12.44
N SER A 63 3.72 -7.09 -13.71
CA SER A 63 3.64 -5.93 -14.59
C SER A 63 2.56 -4.94 -14.21
N GLN A 64 1.55 -5.33 -13.42
CA GLN A 64 0.51 -4.42 -12.91
C GLN A 64 0.99 -3.72 -11.63
N ARG A 65 1.70 -4.46 -10.76
CA ARG A 65 2.20 -3.93 -9.48
C ARG A 65 3.33 -2.90 -9.66
N ASN A 66 4.07 -3.00 -10.75
CA ASN A 66 5.21 -2.13 -11.06
C ASN A 66 4.96 -1.25 -12.29
N ARG A 67 3.70 -0.88 -12.57
CA ARG A 67 3.41 0.05 -13.68
C ARG A 67 3.98 1.45 -13.42
N PRO A 68 4.27 2.21 -14.48
CA PRO A 68 4.55 3.65 -14.39
C PRO A 68 3.41 4.41 -13.72
N LEU A 69 3.70 5.62 -13.22
CA LEU A 69 2.79 6.49 -12.47
C LEU A 69 1.66 7.12 -13.31
N GLU A 70 1.51 6.74 -14.58
CA GLU A 70 0.64 7.40 -15.55
C GLU A 70 -0.72 6.71 -15.75
N TYR A 71 -0.93 5.52 -15.18
CA TYR A 71 -2.12 4.72 -15.47
C TYR A 71 -2.68 4.07 -14.20
N PRO A 72 -3.32 4.85 -13.30
CA PRO A 72 -4.00 4.27 -12.17
C PRO A 72 -5.19 3.41 -12.63
N PHE A 73 -5.50 2.40 -11.83
CA PHE A 73 -6.55 1.43 -12.12
C PHE A 73 -7.96 2.04 -11.98
N VAL A 74 -8.08 3.01 -11.09
CA VAL A 74 -9.27 3.81 -10.82
C VAL A 74 -8.90 5.29 -10.87
N ASP A 75 -9.89 6.15 -10.88
CA ASP A 75 -9.81 7.62 -10.93
C ASP A 75 -9.84 8.28 -9.54
N GLU A 76 -10.36 7.60 -8.51
CA GLU A 76 -10.51 8.16 -7.16
C GLU A 76 -9.80 7.36 -6.06
N PRO A 77 -9.17 8.03 -5.08
CA PRO A 77 -8.48 7.36 -3.97
C PRO A 77 -9.44 6.57 -3.07
N ALA A 78 -10.67 7.05 -2.90
CA ALA A 78 -11.69 6.37 -2.11
C ALA A 78 -12.07 5.00 -2.72
N THR A 79 -12.26 4.95 -4.03
CA THR A 79 -12.52 3.72 -4.79
C THR A 79 -11.34 2.76 -4.68
N LEU A 80 -10.11 3.26 -4.81
CA LEU A 80 -8.91 2.43 -4.69
C LEU A 80 -8.81 1.77 -3.31
N VAL A 81 -9.04 2.55 -2.26
CA VAL A 81 -9.04 2.07 -0.87
C VAL A 81 -10.11 1.02 -0.65
N LEU A 82 -11.32 1.24 -1.16
CA LEU A 82 -12.41 0.28 -1.09
C LEU A 82 -12.05 -1.05 -1.78
N LEU A 83 -11.67 -1.02 -3.06
CA LEU A 83 -11.37 -2.23 -3.82
C LEU A 83 -10.19 -3.02 -3.23
N ALA A 84 -9.14 -2.32 -2.81
CA ALA A 84 -7.97 -2.96 -2.22
C ALA A 84 -8.29 -3.63 -0.88
N THR A 85 -9.06 -2.97 -0.01
CA THR A 85 -9.42 -3.53 1.30
C THR A 85 -10.42 -4.69 1.17
N LEU A 86 -11.43 -4.58 0.30
CA LEU A 86 -12.31 -5.69 -0.02
C LEU A 86 -11.55 -6.88 -0.62
N SER A 87 -10.58 -6.65 -1.51
CA SER A 87 -9.73 -7.72 -2.05
C SER A 87 -8.97 -8.44 -0.93
N THR A 88 -8.46 -7.71 0.06
CA THR A 88 -7.77 -8.33 1.20
C THR A 88 -8.72 -9.11 2.11
N VAL A 89 -9.98 -8.69 2.24
CA VAL A 89 -11.01 -9.44 2.96
C VAL A 89 -11.29 -10.75 2.22
N CYS A 90 -11.58 -10.71 0.92
CA CYS A 90 -11.82 -11.91 0.12
C CYS A 90 -10.67 -12.93 0.22
N VAL A 91 -9.42 -12.46 0.19
CA VAL A 91 -8.25 -13.34 0.39
C VAL A 91 -8.20 -13.92 1.80
N SER A 92 -8.43 -13.10 2.82
CA SER A 92 -8.29 -13.53 4.23
C SER A 92 -9.39 -14.52 4.64
N GLU A 93 -10.55 -14.46 3.99
CA GLU A 93 -11.69 -15.35 4.22
C GLU A 93 -11.56 -16.72 3.51
N GLN A 94 -10.50 -16.95 2.71
CA GLN A 94 -10.30 -18.25 2.06
C GLN A 94 -9.79 -19.30 3.09
N PRO A 95 -10.37 -20.51 3.12
CA PRO A 95 -9.98 -21.55 4.09
C PRO A 95 -8.48 -21.89 4.10
N ARG A 96 -7.83 -21.81 2.94
CA ARG A 96 -6.38 -22.09 2.80
C ARG A 96 -5.47 -21.14 3.60
N PHE A 97 -5.97 -19.97 3.98
CA PHE A 97 -5.23 -18.96 4.72
C PHE A 97 -5.61 -18.87 6.19
N GLU A 98 -6.54 -19.69 6.69
CA GLU A 98 -7.03 -19.67 8.08
C GLU A 98 -5.88 -19.74 9.10
N ASP A 99 -4.90 -20.62 8.88
CA ASP A 99 -3.70 -20.76 9.73
C ASP A 99 -2.46 -20.00 9.23
N THR A 100 -2.61 -19.22 8.16
CA THR A 100 -1.47 -18.51 7.55
C THR A 100 -1.39 -17.09 8.10
N PRO A 101 -0.33 -16.72 8.84
CA PRO A 101 -0.20 -15.35 9.32
C PRO A 101 -0.11 -14.39 8.12
N PRO A 102 -0.73 -13.19 8.17
CA PRO A 102 -0.78 -12.27 7.03
C PRO A 102 0.58 -11.90 6.42
N ARG A 103 1.66 -11.98 7.21
CA ARG A 103 3.03 -11.73 6.75
C ARG A 103 3.59 -12.81 5.81
N ARG A 104 3.03 -14.02 5.85
CA ARG A 104 3.39 -15.16 4.98
C ARG A 104 2.45 -15.29 3.77
N ASN A 105 1.35 -14.55 3.71
CA ASN A 105 0.43 -14.53 2.58
C ASN A 105 0.96 -13.57 1.49
N GLN A 106 1.40 -14.12 0.36
CA GLN A 106 1.95 -13.33 -0.74
C GLN A 106 0.86 -12.58 -1.50
N VAL A 107 -0.36 -13.11 -1.58
CA VAL A 107 -1.49 -12.45 -2.26
C VAL A 107 -1.83 -11.13 -1.55
N LEU A 108 -1.91 -11.14 -0.22
CA LEU A 108 -2.07 -9.92 0.57
C LEU A 108 -0.92 -8.94 0.37
N HIS A 109 0.32 -9.42 0.24
CA HIS A 109 1.46 -8.56 -0.07
C HIS A 109 1.29 -7.91 -1.44
N ASN A 110 0.98 -8.69 -2.46
CA ASN A 110 0.77 -8.25 -3.83
C ASN A 110 -0.32 -7.19 -3.95
N ILE A 111 -1.44 -7.35 -3.24
CA ILE A 111 -2.53 -6.36 -3.18
C ILE A 111 -2.02 -5.04 -2.59
N ARG A 112 -1.24 -5.10 -1.49
CA ARG A 112 -0.64 -3.91 -0.87
C ARG A 112 0.34 -3.19 -1.80
N GLU A 113 1.09 -3.93 -2.62
CA GLU A 113 1.96 -3.30 -3.63
C GLU A 113 1.15 -2.64 -4.73
N LEU A 114 0.13 -3.33 -5.25
CA LEU A 114 -0.76 -2.77 -6.27
C LEU A 114 -1.44 -1.50 -5.76
N PHE A 115 -1.97 -1.52 -4.54
CA PHE A 115 -2.52 -0.35 -3.86
C PHE A 115 -1.52 0.80 -3.79
N ALA A 116 -0.31 0.55 -3.28
CA ALA A 116 0.70 1.61 -3.11
C ALA A 116 1.10 2.25 -4.45
N THR A 117 1.25 1.45 -5.51
CA THR A 117 1.58 1.97 -6.84
C THR A 117 0.44 2.78 -7.43
N ASN A 118 -0.81 2.30 -7.33
CA ASN A 118 -1.96 3.02 -7.86
C ASN A 118 -2.27 4.29 -7.08
N LEU A 119 -2.11 4.28 -5.76
CA LEU A 119 -2.33 5.47 -4.95
C LEU A 119 -1.29 6.54 -5.27
N LEU A 120 -0.04 6.14 -5.49
CA LEU A 120 0.98 7.09 -5.90
C LEU A 120 0.73 7.64 -7.31
N ALA A 121 0.25 6.83 -8.25
CA ALA A 121 -0.17 7.28 -9.57
C ALA A 121 -1.33 8.30 -9.47
N LEU A 122 -2.34 8.02 -8.63
CA LEU A 122 -3.44 8.96 -8.37
C LEU A 122 -2.95 10.28 -7.75
N VAL A 123 -2.00 10.23 -6.81
CA VAL A 123 -1.40 11.42 -6.19
C VAL A 123 -0.65 12.24 -7.22
N HIS A 124 0.04 11.57 -8.14
CA HIS A 124 0.75 12.22 -9.24
C HIS A 124 -0.21 12.86 -10.24
N GLU A 125 -1.27 12.16 -10.66
CA GLU A 125 -2.30 12.69 -11.57
C GLU A 125 -3.08 13.87 -10.97
N TYR A 126 -3.26 13.90 -9.65
CA TYR A 126 -3.91 15.02 -8.95
C TYR A 126 -3.10 16.33 -9.02
N ASP A 127 -1.79 16.24 -9.25
CA ASP A 127 -0.87 17.36 -9.52
C ASP A 127 -0.99 18.55 -8.52
N ASP A 128 -1.11 18.24 -7.22
CA ASP A 128 -1.13 19.24 -6.15
C ASP A 128 0.15 19.14 -5.30
N PRO A 129 1.11 20.07 -5.44
CA PRO A 129 2.34 20.10 -4.64
C PRO A 129 2.09 20.13 -3.12
N THR A 130 0.94 20.65 -2.67
CA THR A 130 0.61 20.70 -1.25
C THR A 130 0.26 19.33 -0.69
N LEU A 131 -0.24 18.40 -1.53
CA LEU A 131 -0.48 17.01 -1.14
C LEU A 131 0.85 16.29 -0.89
N TYR A 132 1.83 16.47 -1.78
CA TYR A 132 3.18 15.98 -1.58
C TYR A 132 3.85 16.57 -0.34
N GLN A 133 3.61 17.86 -0.05
CA GLN A 133 4.08 18.50 1.17
C GLN A 133 3.52 17.82 2.42
N ASP A 134 2.21 17.55 2.49
CA ASP A 134 1.59 16.88 3.65
C ASP A 134 2.03 15.41 3.80
N ILE A 135 2.27 14.71 2.68
CA ILE A 135 2.88 13.38 2.72
C ILE A 135 4.32 13.46 3.25
N ALA A 136 5.11 14.42 2.77
CA ALA A 136 6.49 14.65 3.19
C ALA A 136 6.60 14.97 4.69
N GLU A 137 5.65 15.75 5.24
CA GLU A 137 5.55 16.02 6.68
C GLU A 137 5.57 14.73 7.50
N VAL A 138 4.80 13.72 7.09
CA VAL A 138 4.72 12.43 7.78
C VAL A 138 5.97 11.58 7.53
N LEU A 139 6.40 11.48 6.27
CA LEU A 139 7.50 10.59 5.89
C LEU A 139 8.84 11.03 6.50
N TYR A 140 9.12 12.33 6.46
CA TYR A 140 10.40 12.89 6.86
C TYR A 140 10.46 13.38 8.30
N ALA A 141 9.32 13.41 9.01
CA ALA A 141 9.27 13.75 10.42
C ALA A 141 10.30 12.98 11.26
N LYS A 142 10.98 13.74 12.13
CA LYS A 142 11.80 13.20 13.21
C LYS A 142 10.90 12.54 14.25
N GLY A 143 11.42 11.52 14.93
CA GLY A 143 10.80 11.06 16.17
C GLY A 143 10.80 12.19 17.22
N PRO A 144 9.88 12.15 18.19
CA PRO A 144 9.86 13.14 19.27
C PRO A 144 11.20 13.13 20.02
N SER A 145 11.74 14.31 20.32
CA SER A 145 12.90 14.46 21.19
C SER A 145 12.46 14.49 22.66
N GLN A 146 13.41 14.67 23.59
CA GLN A 146 13.07 14.90 25.01
C GLN A 146 12.22 16.15 25.22
N ASP A 147 12.33 17.13 24.32
CA ASP A 147 11.57 18.38 24.34
C ASP A 147 10.23 18.28 23.59
N GLY A 148 9.88 17.08 23.11
CA GLY A 148 8.65 16.82 22.37
C GLY A 148 8.82 16.79 20.84
N PRO A 149 7.73 16.86 20.07
CA PRO A 149 7.79 16.90 18.62
C PRO A 149 8.46 18.19 18.14
N HIS A 150 9.05 18.15 16.93
CA HIS A 150 9.67 19.34 16.33
C HIS A 150 8.64 20.48 16.22
N PRO A 151 8.95 21.68 16.74
CA PRO A 151 8.06 22.83 16.59
C PRO A 151 8.14 23.37 15.16
N GLY A 152 7.06 23.25 14.39
CA GLY A 152 6.93 23.81 13.03
C GLY A 152 6.74 22.74 11.95
N ARG A 153 6.70 23.19 10.69
CA ARG A 153 6.56 22.33 9.51
C ARG A 153 7.88 21.61 9.22
N VAL A 154 7.79 20.30 8.93
CA VAL A 154 8.92 19.50 8.45
C VAL A 154 9.18 19.77 6.98
N CYS A 155 8.13 20.00 6.19
CA CYS A 155 8.24 20.33 4.78
C CYS A 155 7.69 21.73 4.53
N THR A 156 8.50 22.61 3.96
CA THR A 156 8.07 23.99 3.65
C THR A 156 7.51 24.15 2.24
N GLY A 157 7.76 23.19 1.35
CA GLY A 157 7.14 23.15 0.03
C GLY A 157 7.70 22.05 -0.86
N VAL A 158 7.07 21.88 -2.02
CA VAL A 158 7.56 21.04 -3.13
C VAL A 158 7.64 21.92 -4.37
N LYS A 159 8.82 22.03 -4.96
CA LYS A 159 9.08 23.00 -6.04
C LYS A 159 10.23 22.56 -6.95
N PRO A 160 10.25 23.02 -8.21
CA PRO A 160 11.38 22.79 -9.10
C PRO A 160 12.63 23.50 -8.58
N MET A 161 13.79 22.92 -8.86
CA MET A 161 15.09 23.54 -8.56
C MET A 161 15.99 23.51 -9.80
N PRO A 162 15.78 24.44 -10.76
CA PRO A 162 16.51 24.46 -12.04
C PRO A 162 18.03 24.48 -11.90
N GLU A 163 18.52 25.04 -10.79
CA GLU A 163 19.95 25.14 -10.50
C GLU A 163 20.60 23.80 -10.10
N PHE A 164 19.80 22.76 -9.88
CA PHE A 164 20.27 21.41 -9.57
C PHE A 164 20.25 20.49 -10.80
N ASP A 165 19.66 20.94 -11.91
CA ASP A 165 19.64 20.19 -13.16
C ASP A 165 20.95 20.47 -13.91
N GLU A 166 21.83 19.46 -13.97
CA GLU A 166 23.15 19.58 -14.60
C GLU A 166 23.09 19.61 -16.15
N GLU A 167 21.94 19.25 -16.74
CA GLU A 167 21.72 19.23 -18.19
C GLU A 167 20.46 20.03 -18.57
N GLU A 168 20.65 21.25 -19.10
CA GLU A 168 19.62 22.01 -19.81
C GLU A 168 19.31 21.33 -21.15
N THR A 169 18.52 20.26 -21.16
CA THR A 169 17.85 19.81 -22.38
C THR A 169 16.46 20.42 -22.46
N ALA A 170 16.05 20.85 -23.65
CA ALA A 170 14.79 21.54 -23.90
C ALA A 170 13.52 20.69 -23.62
N GLU A 171 13.69 19.45 -23.16
CA GLU A 171 12.63 18.49 -22.82
C GLU A 171 12.62 18.11 -21.33
N ASN A 172 13.55 18.60 -20.51
CA ASN A 172 13.55 18.33 -19.07
C ASN A 172 12.48 19.18 -18.38
N GLU A 173 11.33 18.56 -18.10
CA GLU A 173 10.44 19.02 -17.04
C GLU A 173 11.27 19.09 -15.74
N TYR A 174 11.31 20.26 -15.09
CA TYR A 174 12.17 20.46 -13.92
C TYR A 174 11.86 19.41 -12.84
N ASP A 175 12.88 18.68 -12.40
CA ASP A 175 12.74 17.73 -11.30
C ASP A 175 12.22 18.49 -10.07
N LEU A 176 11.11 18.00 -9.50
CA LEU A 176 10.56 18.56 -8.28
C LEU A 176 11.38 18.10 -7.07
N TYR A 177 11.58 19.03 -6.13
CA TYR A 177 12.27 18.77 -4.87
C TYR A 177 11.39 19.13 -3.68
N VAL A 178 11.45 18.28 -2.67
CA VAL A 178 10.85 18.51 -1.36
C VAL A 178 11.81 19.37 -0.53
N GLU A 179 11.35 20.55 -0.14
CA GLU A 179 12.12 21.50 0.66
C GLU A 179 11.89 21.27 2.16
N ILE A 180 12.97 20.97 2.88
CA ILE A 180 12.96 20.63 4.30
C ILE A 180 13.94 21.54 5.04
N PRO A 181 13.50 22.38 5.99
CA PRO A 181 14.41 23.19 6.79
C PRO A 181 15.44 22.32 7.51
N MET A 182 16.71 22.73 7.55
CA MET A 182 17.76 21.94 8.20
C MET A 182 17.45 21.66 9.69
N ALA A 183 16.75 22.58 10.36
CA ALA A 183 16.26 22.37 11.72
C ALA A 183 15.29 21.18 11.84
N ALA A 184 14.44 20.97 10.82
CA ALA A 184 13.48 19.86 10.75
C ALA A 184 14.06 18.58 10.12
N ALA A 185 15.15 18.70 9.36
CA ALA A 185 15.74 17.62 8.56
C ALA A 185 16.22 16.42 9.38
N SER A 186 15.76 15.22 9.03
CA SER A 186 16.15 13.96 9.66
C SER A 186 17.04 13.11 8.76
N ARG A 187 17.61 12.02 9.29
CA ARG A 187 18.34 11.04 8.47
C ARG A 187 17.48 10.43 7.35
N LYS A 188 16.15 10.50 7.47
CA LYS A 188 15.22 10.02 6.44
C LYS A 188 15.24 10.91 5.19
N CYS A 189 15.70 12.14 5.28
CA CYS A 189 15.77 13.09 4.15
C CYS A 189 16.98 12.82 3.23
N LEU A 190 17.83 11.85 3.55
CA LEU A 190 19.03 11.53 2.76
C LEU A 190 18.67 10.58 1.62
N ALA A 191 18.33 11.16 0.47
CA ALA A 191 18.20 10.47 -0.79
C ALA A 191 19.59 10.09 -1.31
N ARG A 192 19.70 8.86 -1.80
CA ARG A 192 20.91 8.33 -2.42
C ARG A 192 20.55 7.71 -3.75
N ALA A 193 21.46 7.78 -4.73
CA ALA A 193 21.34 7.01 -5.95
C ALA A 193 21.25 5.53 -5.58
N SER A 194 20.31 4.80 -6.20
CA SER A 194 20.26 3.36 -6.05
C SER A 194 21.43 2.78 -6.84
N THR A 195 22.50 2.35 -6.16
CA THR A 195 23.44 1.42 -6.77
C THR A 195 22.70 0.10 -6.94
N GLU A 196 22.73 -0.52 -8.12
CA GLU A 196 22.08 -1.82 -8.41
C GLU A 196 22.64 -3.01 -7.58
N ALA A 197 23.37 -2.76 -6.49
CA ALA A 197 23.97 -3.79 -5.66
C ALA A 197 23.07 -4.14 -4.46
N THR A 198 22.66 -5.41 -4.45
CA THR A 198 21.92 -6.15 -3.43
C THR A 198 22.64 -6.28 -2.08
N SER A 199 23.10 -5.19 -1.46
CA SER A 199 23.59 -5.23 -0.08
C SER A 199 23.03 -4.07 0.74
N SER A 200 22.79 -4.36 2.01
CA SER A 200 22.29 -3.45 3.05
C SER A 200 23.19 -2.24 3.34
N ASP A 201 24.21 -1.98 2.52
CA ASP A 201 25.19 -0.93 2.70
C ASP A 201 24.79 0.31 1.88
N LYS A 202 24.55 1.41 2.60
CA LYS A 202 24.14 2.72 2.05
C LYS A 202 25.32 3.41 1.35
N THR A 203 25.80 2.85 0.24
CA THR A 203 27.02 3.28 -0.45
C THR A 203 26.78 4.18 -1.67
N GLY A 204 25.53 4.36 -2.11
CA GLY A 204 25.19 5.25 -3.22
C GLY A 204 25.48 6.73 -2.95
N GLU A 205 25.78 7.45 -4.03
CA GLU A 205 26.00 8.90 -4.04
C GLU A 205 24.79 9.65 -3.47
N ILE A 206 25.03 10.72 -2.70
CA ILE A 206 23.96 11.50 -2.08
C ILE A 206 23.35 12.40 -3.15
N ARG A 207 22.03 12.26 -3.36
CA ARG A 207 21.25 13.12 -4.27
C ARG A 207 20.56 14.29 -3.56
N THR A 208 20.45 14.24 -2.23
CA THR A 208 19.91 15.37 -1.45
C THR A 208 20.86 16.55 -1.52
N GLN A 209 20.34 17.69 -1.97
CA GLN A 209 21.09 18.93 -2.08
C GLN A 209 20.86 19.85 -0.86
N VAL A 210 21.79 20.77 -0.61
CA VAL A 210 21.72 21.73 0.50
C VAL A 210 21.79 23.14 -0.08
N LYS A 211 20.81 23.99 0.24
CA LYS A 211 20.85 25.41 -0.13
C LYS A 211 20.00 26.24 0.82
N ASN A 212 20.40 27.49 1.09
CA ASN A 212 19.64 28.46 1.89
C ASN A 212 19.14 27.91 3.24
N ASN A 213 19.95 27.10 3.94
CA ASN A 213 19.59 26.44 5.20
C ASN A 213 18.41 25.43 5.10
N HIS A 214 18.20 24.88 3.90
CA HIS A 214 17.24 23.82 3.61
C HIS A 214 17.93 22.64 2.93
N LEU A 215 17.37 21.45 3.14
CA LEU A 215 17.62 20.26 2.33
C LEU A 215 16.58 20.19 1.21
N TYR A 216 17.04 19.82 0.03
CA TYR A 216 16.19 19.56 -1.13
C TYR A 216 16.29 18.09 -1.49
N VAL A 217 15.20 17.37 -1.26
CA VAL A 217 15.10 15.92 -1.48
C VAL A 217 14.40 15.68 -2.81
N PRO A 218 14.99 14.94 -3.77
CA PRO A 218 14.32 14.62 -5.04
C PRO A 218 12.96 13.97 -4.82
N LEU A 219 11.96 14.33 -5.62
CA LEU A 219 10.60 13.81 -5.48
C LEU A 219 10.53 12.28 -5.65
N ASP A 220 11.36 11.69 -6.52
CA ASP A 220 11.48 10.23 -6.66
C ASP A 220 11.82 9.51 -5.35
N HIS A 221 12.65 10.13 -4.51
CA HIS A 221 12.96 9.56 -3.21
C HIS A 221 11.75 9.60 -2.27
N LEU A 222 10.89 10.62 -2.38
CA LEU A 222 9.60 10.64 -1.68
C LEU A 222 8.70 9.51 -2.21
N HIS A 223 8.62 9.32 -3.52
CA HIS A 223 7.85 8.25 -4.15
C HIS A 223 8.24 6.86 -3.64
N ASP A 224 9.53 6.55 -3.60
CA ASP A 224 10.02 5.25 -3.11
C ASP A 224 9.81 5.07 -1.61
N THR A 225 10.07 6.12 -0.83
CA THR A 225 9.82 6.12 0.62
C THR A 225 8.33 5.93 0.90
N TYR A 226 7.48 6.59 0.12
CA TYR A 226 6.03 6.52 0.21
C TYR A 226 5.52 5.13 -0.13
N ARG A 227 6.00 4.49 -1.19
CA ARG A 227 5.60 3.11 -1.54
C ARG A 227 5.83 2.15 -0.37
N SER A 228 6.95 2.31 0.34
CA SER A 228 7.27 1.52 1.55
C SER A 228 6.42 1.89 2.77
N TYR A 229 6.04 3.15 2.90
CA TYR A 229 5.11 3.63 3.93
C TYR A 229 3.68 3.14 3.67
N ALA A 230 3.14 3.33 2.47
CA ALA A 230 1.79 2.92 2.07
C ALA A 230 1.57 1.41 2.30
N LYS A 231 2.54 0.55 1.94
CA LYS A 231 2.47 -0.90 2.24
C LYS A 231 2.28 -1.20 3.74
N ARG A 232 2.88 -0.38 4.62
CA ARG A 232 2.76 -0.54 6.09
C ARG A 232 1.45 0.06 6.60
N CYS A 233 1.08 1.24 6.11
CA CYS A 233 -0.09 1.98 6.58
C CYS A 233 -1.41 1.43 6.03
N PHE A 234 -1.38 0.65 4.93
CA PHE A 234 -2.55 -0.05 4.42
C PHE A 234 -3.23 -0.92 5.49
N GLY A 235 -2.46 -1.49 6.43
CA GLY A 235 -3.04 -2.26 7.54
C GLY A 235 -4.04 -1.46 8.38
N ARG A 236 -3.88 -0.13 8.47
CA ARG A 236 -4.83 0.75 9.17
C ARG A 236 -6.18 0.80 8.45
N LEU A 237 -6.16 0.97 7.14
CA LEU A 237 -7.37 0.96 6.31
C LEU A 237 -8.06 -0.40 6.38
N GLN A 238 -7.28 -1.48 6.24
CA GLN A 238 -7.77 -2.85 6.34
C GLN A 238 -8.48 -3.11 7.69
N THR A 239 -7.86 -2.73 8.82
CA THR A 239 -8.47 -2.92 10.14
C THR A 239 -9.80 -2.17 10.31
N VAL A 240 -9.91 -0.95 9.79
CA VAL A 240 -11.19 -0.21 9.85
C VAL A 240 -12.23 -0.90 8.98
N GLN A 241 -11.89 -1.30 7.75
CA GLN A 241 -12.82 -2.00 6.86
C GLN A 241 -13.33 -3.32 7.47
N GLU A 242 -12.44 -4.11 8.06
CA GLU A 242 -12.82 -5.33 8.76
C GLU A 242 -13.76 -5.05 9.94
N GLY A 243 -13.56 -3.95 10.66
CA GLY A 243 -14.46 -3.53 11.75
C GLY A 243 -15.86 -3.12 11.28
N GLU A 244 -15.98 -2.56 10.07
CA GLU A 244 -17.26 -2.14 9.49
C GLU A 244 -18.02 -3.28 8.79
N LEU A 245 -17.30 -4.27 8.24
CA LEU A 245 -17.91 -5.42 7.57
C LEU A 245 -18.40 -6.45 8.58
N GLY A 246 -19.72 -6.56 8.72
CA GLY A 246 -20.37 -7.64 9.46
C GLY A 246 -20.27 -9.00 8.74
N GLU A 247 -20.58 -10.07 9.47
CA GLU A 247 -20.59 -11.43 8.93
C GLU A 247 -21.42 -11.59 7.64
N PRO A 248 -22.65 -11.04 7.53
CA PRO A 248 -23.44 -11.19 6.29
C PRO A 248 -22.76 -10.59 5.06
N GLN A 249 -22.04 -9.47 5.23
CA GLN A 249 -21.32 -8.83 4.11
C GLN A 249 -20.10 -9.65 3.70
N ARG A 250 -19.39 -10.23 4.67
CA ARG A 250 -18.22 -11.10 4.41
C ARG A 250 -18.65 -12.42 3.76
N GLU A 251 -19.73 -13.02 4.23
CA GLU A 251 -20.34 -14.20 3.62
C GLU A 251 -20.75 -13.92 2.17
N TRP A 252 -21.42 -12.78 1.93
CA TRP A 252 -21.79 -12.38 0.57
C TRP A 252 -20.56 -12.24 -0.34
N LEU A 253 -19.49 -11.57 0.12
CA LEU A 253 -18.24 -11.44 -0.64
C LEU A 253 -17.62 -12.81 -0.94
N ARG A 254 -17.61 -13.72 0.03
CA ARG A 254 -17.07 -15.07 -0.11
C ARG A 254 -17.84 -15.90 -1.16
N GLU A 255 -19.15 -15.73 -1.23
CA GLU A 255 -20.00 -16.46 -2.17
C GLU A 255 -19.95 -15.90 -3.60
N HIS A 256 -19.71 -14.59 -3.76
CA HIS A 256 -19.88 -13.91 -5.05
C HIS A 256 -18.56 -13.50 -5.71
N GLU A 257 -17.49 -13.28 -4.95
CA GLU A 257 -16.15 -13.00 -5.50
C GLU A 257 -15.36 -14.31 -5.58
N THR A 258 -15.41 -14.99 -6.73
CA THR A 258 -14.68 -16.26 -6.92
C THR A 258 -13.36 -16.09 -7.64
N ALA A 259 -13.16 -14.98 -8.36
CA ALA A 259 -12.02 -14.80 -9.27
C ALA A 259 -10.66 -14.83 -8.55
N ILE A 260 -10.53 -14.20 -7.38
CA ILE A 260 -9.29 -14.24 -6.57
C ILE A 260 -9.04 -15.66 -6.05
N THR A 261 -10.10 -16.36 -5.63
CA THR A 261 -10.01 -17.75 -5.15
C THR A 261 -9.55 -18.67 -6.27
N GLU A 262 -10.22 -18.64 -7.42
CA GLU A 262 -9.85 -19.40 -8.62
C GLU A 262 -8.43 -19.10 -9.08
N ARG A 263 -8.01 -17.83 -9.04
CA ARG A 263 -6.65 -17.45 -9.43
C ARG A 263 -5.61 -17.98 -8.46
N THR A 264 -5.94 -18.06 -7.19
CA THR A 264 -5.10 -18.65 -6.14
C THR A 264 -4.99 -20.16 -6.33
N ASP A 265 -6.13 -20.84 -6.55
CA ASP A 265 -6.17 -22.28 -6.85
C ASP A 265 -5.33 -22.64 -8.06
N TYR A 266 -5.55 -21.93 -9.17
CA TYR A 266 -4.80 -22.14 -10.40
C TYR A 266 -3.29 -22.00 -10.19
N ALA A 267 -2.84 -21.02 -9.40
CA ALA A 267 -1.42 -20.85 -9.09
C ALA A 267 -0.85 -22.05 -8.32
N LEU A 268 -1.63 -22.64 -7.41
CA LEU A 268 -1.23 -23.85 -6.68
C LEU A 268 -1.19 -25.07 -7.60
N GLU A 269 -2.20 -25.24 -8.44
CA GLU A 269 -2.30 -26.37 -9.39
C GLU A 269 -1.10 -26.45 -10.33
N ILE A 270 -0.61 -25.31 -10.80
CA ILE A 270 0.57 -25.25 -11.70
C ILE A 270 1.91 -25.14 -10.94
N GLY A 271 1.89 -25.27 -9.61
CA GLY A 271 3.08 -25.29 -8.75
C GLY A 271 3.76 -23.93 -8.53
N GLN A 272 3.07 -22.81 -8.79
CA GLN A 272 3.55 -21.44 -8.56
C GLN A 272 3.28 -20.97 -7.13
N TYR A 273 3.80 -21.73 -6.16
CA TYR A 273 3.59 -21.50 -4.73
C TYR A 273 4.12 -20.15 -4.25
N GLU A 274 5.16 -19.63 -4.89
CA GLU A 274 5.74 -18.31 -4.62
C GLU A 274 4.77 -17.17 -4.89
N LYS A 275 3.70 -17.38 -5.68
CA LYS A 275 2.63 -16.40 -5.88
C LYS A 275 1.63 -16.35 -4.73
N VAL A 276 1.57 -17.41 -3.93
CA VAL A 276 0.59 -17.62 -2.85
C VAL A 276 1.23 -17.40 -1.47
N TRP A 277 2.45 -17.89 -1.27
CA TRP A 277 3.18 -17.78 -0.01
C TRP A 277 4.52 -17.07 -0.14
N LYS A 278 4.80 -16.20 0.83
CA LYS A 278 6.07 -15.48 0.94
C LYS A 278 7.09 -16.35 1.67
N ASN A 279 8.34 -16.33 1.20
CA ASN A 279 9.44 -17.15 1.73
C ASN A 279 9.05 -18.63 1.77
N TRP A 280 8.52 -19.13 0.66
CA TRP A 280 8.11 -20.52 0.53
C TRP A 280 9.34 -21.43 0.67
N ASP A 281 9.43 -22.12 1.81
CA ASP A 281 10.32 -23.26 2.02
C ASP A 281 9.54 -24.55 1.79
N GLN A 282 9.92 -25.28 0.74
CA GLN A 282 9.31 -26.54 0.33
C GLN A 282 9.35 -27.58 1.47
N GLY A 283 10.39 -27.56 2.31
CA GLY A 283 10.55 -28.50 3.42
C GLY A 283 9.62 -28.21 4.60
N GLU A 284 9.55 -26.96 5.06
CA GLU A 284 8.69 -26.56 6.19
C GLU A 284 7.20 -26.78 5.87
N GLN A 285 6.79 -26.56 4.62
CA GLN A 285 5.38 -26.72 4.22
C GLN A 285 4.96 -28.17 4.03
N VAL A 286 5.83 -29.06 3.51
CA VAL A 286 5.55 -30.51 3.49
C VAL A 286 5.33 -31.02 4.91
N VAL A 287 6.14 -30.56 5.87
CA VAL A 287 5.97 -30.91 7.28
C VAL A 287 4.65 -30.38 7.84
N ARG A 288 4.24 -29.14 7.51
CA ARG A 288 2.94 -28.58 7.94
C ARG A 288 1.74 -29.31 7.31
N LEU A 289 1.80 -29.63 6.03
CA LEU A 289 0.78 -30.43 5.34
C LEU A 289 0.62 -31.81 6.00
N LEU A 290 1.74 -32.47 6.31
CA LEU A 290 1.74 -33.74 7.05
C LEU A 290 1.18 -33.57 8.47
N GLN A 291 1.57 -32.52 9.19
CA GLN A 291 1.06 -32.22 10.54
C GLN A 291 -0.44 -31.94 10.54
N ASN A 292 -0.95 -31.18 9.57
CA ASN A 292 -2.36 -30.87 9.44
C ASN A 292 -3.18 -32.10 9.01
N ALA A 293 -2.67 -32.91 8.09
CA ALA A 293 -3.29 -34.19 7.71
C ALA A 293 -3.33 -35.18 8.90
N VAL A 294 -2.27 -35.21 9.72
CA VAL A 294 -2.20 -36.00 10.96
C VAL A 294 -3.19 -35.50 12.01
N ARG A 295 -3.36 -34.19 12.16
CA ARG A 295 -4.34 -33.57 13.09
C ARG A 295 -5.79 -33.74 12.65
N ALA A 296 -6.05 -33.73 11.35
CA ALA A 296 -7.38 -33.90 10.78
C ALA A 296 -7.85 -35.37 10.75
N SER A 297 -6.94 -36.33 10.96
CA SER A 297 -7.27 -37.76 11.01
C SER A 297 -7.74 -38.18 12.40
N PRO A 298 -8.96 -38.74 12.57
CA PRO A 298 -9.50 -39.16 13.87
C PRO A 298 -8.76 -40.33 14.54
N GLN A 299 -7.73 -40.92 13.90
CA GLN A 299 -7.07 -42.16 14.34
C GLN A 299 -5.56 -42.07 14.56
N THR A 300 -4.97 -40.87 14.63
CA THR A 300 -3.50 -40.80 14.79
C THR A 300 -3.08 -40.92 16.26
N GLN A 301 -2.74 -42.13 16.71
CA GLN A 301 -1.92 -42.32 17.90
C GLN A 301 -0.51 -41.82 17.60
N ILE A 302 -0.10 -40.72 18.25
CA ILE A 302 1.28 -40.24 18.24
C ILE A 302 2.11 -41.27 19.00
N GLY A 303 2.86 -42.11 18.29
CA GLY A 303 3.87 -42.96 18.90
C GLY A 303 5.02 -42.11 19.41
N GLU A 304 5.37 -42.25 20.69
CA GLU A 304 6.58 -41.65 21.25
C GLU A 304 7.80 -42.17 20.49
N PHE A 305 8.58 -41.26 19.89
CA PHE A 305 9.89 -41.60 19.39
C PHE A 305 10.83 -41.76 20.58
N HIS A 306 11.29 -42.99 20.82
CA HIS A 306 12.37 -43.23 21.77
C HIS A 306 13.69 -42.64 21.26
N THR A 307 14.41 -42.00 22.18
CA THR A 307 15.74 -41.34 22.06
C THR A 307 16.80 -42.17 21.36
#